data_AF-A0A5H2Z3R1-F1
#
_entry.id   AF-A0A5H2Z3R1-F1
#
_cell.length_a   1.000
_cell.length_b   1.000
_cell.length_c   1.000
_cell.angle_alpha   90.00
_cell.angle_beta   90.00
_cell.angle_gamma   90.00
#
_symmetry.space_group_name_H-M   'P 1'
#
loop_
_entity.id
_entity.type
_entity.pdbx_description
1 polymer ?
#
loop_
_entity_poly.entity_id
_entity_poly.type
_entity_poly.pdbx_seq_one_letter_code
_entity_poly.pdbx_strand_id
1 'polypeptide(L)'
;MPHSPTPVVSTVKRLLLAHFLIVSAYVGVVLIQNWRFWGDAPDSQVGILFDERMMKQAGISCPGPLAVRMDTPVARYRCSTTGIVLGAFKLQRPIIPWPAYEDGESADLTGIIQATMANAEH
;
A
#
# COMPACT_ATOMS: atom_id res chain seq x y z
N MET A 1 13.60 54.36 17.26
CA MET A 1 14.12 52.99 17.12
C MET A 1 12.95 52.08 16.77
N PRO A 2 12.83 51.55 15.53
CA PRO A 2 11.78 50.60 15.23
C PRO A 2 12.25 49.19 15.61
N HIS A 3 11.55 48.56 16.55
CA HIS A 3 11.70 47.13 16.82
C HIS A 3 11.27 46.35 15.58
N SER A 4 12.23 45.71 14.91
CA SER A 4 11.95 44.79 13.80
C SER A 4 11.37 43.48 14.36
N PRO A 5 10.12 43.09 14.02
CA PRO A 5 9.57 41.79 14.37
C PRO A 5 9.96 40.77 13.28
N THR A 6 11.25 40.67 12.95
CA THR A 6 11.71 39.91 11.78
C THR A 6 12.21 38.48 12.05
N PRO A 7 12.71 38.06 13.23
CA PRO A 7 13.27 36.72 13.36
C PRO A 7 12.19 35.63 13.43
N VAL A 8 11.06 35.88 14.11
CA VAL A 8 10.03 34.86 14.35
C VAL A 8 9.24 34.53 13.09
N VAL A 9 8.83 35.54 12.31
CA VAL A 9 8.06 35.36 11.07
C VAL A 9 8.89 34.62 10.00
N SER A 10 10.20 34.85 9.96
CA SER A 10 11.12 34.15 9.06
C SER A 10 11.25 32.67 9.42
N THR A 11 11.40 32.35 10.71
CA THR A 11 11.53 30.98 11.21
C THR A 11 10.24 30.18 11.00
N VAL A 12 9.06 30.76 11.27
CA VAL A 12 7.76 30.10 11.03
C VAL A 12 7.56 29.81 9.54
N LYS A 13 7.89 30.75 8.65
CA LYS A 13 7.81 30.52 7.19
C LYS A 13 8.74 29.40 6.73
N ARG A 14 9.97 29.35 7.24
CA ARG A 14 10.93 28.27 6.92
C ARG A 14 10.45 26.92 7.43
N LEU A 15 9.86 26.88 8.62
CA LEU A 15 9.31 25.66 9.20
C LEU A 15 8.14 25.14 8.35
N LEU A 16 7.19 26.01 7.98
CA LEU A 16 6.06 25.64 7.12
C LEU A 16 6.52 25.15 5.74
N LEU A 17 7.47 25.84 5.12
CA LEU A 17 8.05 25.43 3.84
C LEU A 17 8.73 24.05 3.96
N ALA A 18 9.52 23.84 5.01
CA ALA A 18 10.17 22.55 5.26
C ALA A 18 9.15 21.42 5.45
N HIS A 19 8.10 21.65 6.24
CA HIS A 19 7.01 20.68 6.40
C HIS A 19 6.32 20.37 5.08
N PHE A 20 6.00 21.40 4.28
CA PHE A 20 5.38 21.22 2.98
C PHE A 20 6.25 20.39 2.04
N LEU A 21 7.56 20.64 2.02
CA LEU A 21 8.52 19.87 1.23
C LEU A 21 8.61 18.42 1.69
N ILE A 22 8.67 18.17 3.02
CA ILE A 22 8.71 16.82 3.59
C ILE A 22 7.43 16.04 3.23
N VAL A 23 6.26 16.65 3.41
CA VAL A 23 4.97 16.02 3.10
C VAL A 23 4.87 15.76 1.60
N SER A 24 5.29 16.69 0.75
CA SER A 24 5.27 16.53 -0.71
C SER A 24 6.19 15.39 -1.16
N ALA A 25 7.39 15.31 -0.58
CA ALA A 25 8.33 14.23 -0.85
C ALA A 25 7.75 12.87 -0.42
N TYR A 26 7.15 12.80 0.77
CA TYR A 26 6.51 11.58 1.27
C TYR A 26 5.36 11.13 0.36
N VAL A 27 4.47 12.05 -0.04
CA VAL A 27 3.38 11.74 -0.99
C VAL A 27 3.94 11.22 -2.31
N GLY A 28 5.00 11.83 -2.84
CA GLY A 28 5.68 11.35 -4.05
C GLY A 28 6.20 9.92 -3.90
N VAL A 29 6.85 9.60 -2.76
CA VAL A 29 7.34 8.25 -2.47
C VAL A 29 6.20 7.24 -2.40
N VAL A 30 5.11 7.55 -1.69
CA VAL A 30 3.93 6.67 -1.57
C VAL A 30 3.33 6.38 -2.94
N LEU A 31 3.17 7.40 -3.78
CA LEU A 31 2.63 7.22 -5.14
C LEU A 31 3.54 6.33 -6.00
N ILE A 32 4.86 6.52 -5.93
CA ILE A 32 5.83 5.68 -6.64
C ILE A 32 5.79 4.22 -6.14
N GLN A 33 5.74 4.00 -4.83
CA GLN A 33 5.65 2.66 -4.24
C GLN A 33 4.35 1.96 -4.61
N ASN A 34 3.24 2.69 -4.66
CA ASN A 34 1.95 2.15 -5.07
C ASN A 34 1.95 1.82 -6.57
N TRP A 35 2.50 2.71 -7.40
CA TRP A 35 2.65 2.46 -8.83
C TRP A 35 3.57 1.28 -9.11
N ARG A 36 4.68 1.11 -8.39
CA ARG A 36 5.54 -0.07 -8.54
C ARG A 36 4.87 -1.38 -8.12
N PHE A 37 3.94 -1.33 -7.19
CA PHE A 37 3.21 -2.52 -6.77
C PHE A 37 2.09 -2.86 -7.76
N TRP A 38 1.33 -1.89 -8.26
CA TRP A 38 0.16 -2.18 -9.10
C TRP A 38 0.36 -1.97 -10.61
N GLY A 39 1.24 -1.07 -11.03
CA GLY A 39 1.12 -0.28 -12.27
C GLY A 39 1.07 -1.08 -13.57
N ASP A 40 1.73 -2.22 -13.62
CA ASP A 40 1.85 -3.11 -14.79
C ASP A 40 1.02 -4.39 -14.66
N ALA A 41 0.43 -4.65 -13.50
CA ALA A 41 -0.34 -5.87 -13.27
C ALA A 41 -1.72 -5.79 -13.95
N PRO A 42 -2.21 -6.85 -14.61
CA PRO A 42 -3.59 -6.96 -15.09
C PRO A 42 -4.62 -6.91 -13.94
N ASP A 43 -5.82 -6.39 -14.20
CA ASP A 43 -6.92 -6.34 -13.20
C ASP A 43 -7.32 -7.74 -12.67
N SER A 44 -7.09 -8.81 -13.45
CA SER A 44 -7.35 -10.20 -13.05
C SER A 44 -6.28 -10.80 -12.12
N GLN A 45 -5.14 -10.12 -11.95
CA GLN A 45 -4.00 -10.57 -11.18
C GLN A 45 -3.78 -9.75 -9.91
N VAL A 46 -4.71 -8.86 -9.58
CA VAL A 46 -4.63 -7.98 -8.42
C VAL A 46 -5.92 -8.04 -7.61
N GLY A 47 -5.82 -7.88 -6.30
CA GLY A 47 -7.00 -7.84 -5.45
C GLY A 47 -6.69 -7.63 -3.99
N ILE A 48 -7.76 -7.65 -3.20
CA ILE A 48 -7.69 -7.63 -1.74
C ILE A 48 -8.24 -8.94 -1.21
N LEU A 49 -7.43 -9.64 -0.42
CA LEU A 49 -7.80 -10.87 0.28
C LEU A 49 -8.15 -10.55 1.74
N PHE A 50 -9.38 -10.86 2.12
CA PHE A 50 -9.90 -10.71 3.49
C PHE A 50 -10.02 -12.05 4.23
N ASP A 51 -9.91 -13.18 3.53
CA ASP A 51 -10.13 -14.51 4.11
C ASP A 51 -8.91 -14.98 4.90
N GLU A 52 -9.00 -14.91 6.23
CA GLU A 52 -7.96 -15.39 7.15
C GLU A 52 -7.60 -16.87 6.97
N ARG A 53 -8.52 -17.72 6.53
CA ARG A 53 -8.23 -19.15 6.34
C ARG A 53 -7.30 -19.33 5.15
N MET A 54 -7.54 -18.63 4.05
CA MET A 54 -6.65 -18.64 2.89
C MET A 54 -5.27 -18.08 3.25
N MET A 55 -5.21 -17.00 4.04
CA MET A 55 -3.95 -16.45 4.53
C MET A 55 -3.17 -17.47 5.36
N LYS A 56 -3.83 -18.11 6.33
CA LYS A 56 -3.22 -19.13 7.20
C LYS A 56 -2.76 -20.36 6.42
N GLN A 57 -3.52 -20.79 5.41
CA GLN A 57 -3.12 -21.89 4.51
C GLN A 57 -1.84 -21.56 3.73
N ALA A 58 -1.65 -20.29 3.35
CA ALA A 58 -0.43 -19.81 2.71
C ALA A 58 0.72 -19.50 3.69
N GLY A 59 0.56 -19.79 4.98
CA GLY A 59 1.54 -19.49 6.03
C GLY A 59 1.66 -17.99 6.37
N ILE A 60 0.69 -17.17 5.98
CA ILE A 60 0.71 -15.72 6.16
C ILE A 60 -0.12 -15.34 7.39
N SER A 61 0.49 -14.59 8.32
CA SER A 61 -0.20 -14.02 9.47
C SER A 61 -0.24 -12.50 9.36
N CYS A 62 -1.42 -11.97 9.06
CA CYS A 62 -1.66 -10.54 8.90
C CYS A 62 -2.78 -10.07 9.84
N PRO A 63 -2.62 -8.92 10.52
CA PRO A 63 -3.67 -8.36 11.37
C PRO A 63 -4.81 -7.72 10.56
N GLY A 64 -4.57 -7.42 9.29
CA GLY A 64 -5.53 -6.80 8.38
C GLY A 64 -5.60 -7.50 7.02
N PRO A 65 -6.36 -6.92 6.07
CA PRO A 65 -6.46 -7.45 4.73
C PRO A 65 -5.11 -7.44 3.99
N LEU A 66 -4.95 -8.40 3.08
CA LEU A 66 -3.81 -8.51 2.18
C LEU A 66 -4.16 -7.84 0.85
N ALA A 67 -3.38 -6.85 0.43
CA ALA A 67 -3.33 -6.47 -0.97
C ALA A 67 -2.41 -7.45 -1.70
N VAL A 68 -2.94 -8.18 -2.69
CA VAL A 68 -2.22 -9.23 -3.39
C VAL A 68 -2.04 -8.85 -4.86
N ARG A 69 -0.85 -9.13 -5.37
CA ARG A 69 -0.51 -9.12 -6.78
C ARG A 69 0.09 -10.47 -7.16
N MET A 70 -0.47 -11.07 -8.20
CA MET A 70 -0.06 -12.37 -8.71
C MET A 70 1.03 -12.17 -9.77
N ASP A 71 2.30 -12.40 -9.40
CA ASP A 71 3.43 -12.38 -10.34
C ASP A 71 3.94 -13.81 -10.52
N THR A 72 3.28 -14.60 -11.36
CA THR A 72 3.59 -16.03 -11.51
C THR A 72 5.11 -16.25 -11.73
N PRO A 73 5.77 -17.08 -10.91
CA PRO A 73 5.18 -18.10 -10.03
C PRO A 73 4.86 -17.66 -8.58
N VAL A 74 5.19 -16.43 -8.18
CA VAL A 74 5.09 -15.99 -6.77
C VAL A 74 4.11 -14.82 -6.60
N ALA A 75 3.18 -14.93 -5.67
CA ALA A 75 2.31 -13.82 -5.31
C ALA A 75 3.07 -12.86 -4.40
N ARG A 76 3.17 -11.59 -4.81
CA ARG A 76 3.62 -10.50 -3.94
C ARG A 76 2.43 -9.94 -3.19
N TYR A 77 2.61 -9.62 -1.92
CA TYR A 77 1.53 -9.11 -1.10
C TYR A 77 1.98 -8.01 -0.15
N ARG A 78 1.00 -7.19 0.24
CA ARG A 78 1.12 -6.17 1.27
C ARG A 78 0.17 -6.48 2.40
N CYS A 79 0.75 -6.81 3.53
CA CYS A 79 0.07 -7.07 4.79
C CYS A 79 -0.28 -5.73 5.44
N SER A 80 -1.55 -5.34 5.45
CA SER A 80 -1.94 -4.06 6.07
C SER A 80 -1.86 -4.14 7.60
N THR A 81 -1.14 -3.20 8.21
CA THR A 81 -0.97 -3.12 9.68
C THR A 81 -1.95 -2.16 10.34
N THR A 82 -2.41 -1.14 9.61
CA THR A 82 -3.30 -0.09 10.15
C THR A 82 -4.54 0.17 9.30
N GLY A 83 -4.80 -0.65 8.28
CA GLY A 83 -5.96 -0.54 7.39
C GLY A 83 -5.63 0.02 6.01
N ILE A 84 -6.59 -0.12 5.09
CA ILE A 84 -6.47 0.24 3.68
C ILE A 84 -7.23 1.54 3.41
N VAL A 85 -6.58 2.52 2.78
CA VAL A 85 -7.23 3.78 2.40
C VAL A 85 -7.93 3.61 1.06
N LEU A 86 -9.27 3.63 1.09
CA LEU A 86 -10.12 3.57 -0.10
C LEU A 86 -10.38 5.00 -0.60
N GLY A 87 -9.57 5.48 -1.53
CA GLY A 87 -9.86 6.70 -2.31
C GLY A 87 -10.84 6.42 -3.45
N ALA A 88 -10.96 7.33 -4.42
CA ALA A 88 -11.76 7.14 -5.65
C ALA A 88 -11.23 6.04 -6.61
N PHE A 89 -10.35 5.17 -6.13
CA PHE A 89 -9.70 4.10 -6.90
C PHE A 89 -10.58 2.84 -6.85
N LYS A 90 -10.51 2.01 -7.89
CA LYS A 90 -11.14 0.67 -7.88
C LYS A 90 -10.69 -0.05 -6.60
N LEU A 91 -11.63 -0.70 -5.91
CA LEU A 91 -11.36 -1.46 -4.68
C LEU A 91 -10.21 -2.47 -4.84
N GLN A 92 -9.89 -2.88 -6.07
CA GLN A 92 -8.82 -3.81 -6.42
C GLN A 92 -7.39 -3.26 -6.23
N ARG A 93 -7.18 -1.94 -6.28
CA ARG A 93 -5.83 -1.31 -6.25
C ARG A 93 -5.77 -0.16 -5.24
N PRO A 94 -5.97 -0.43 -3.95
CA PRO A 94 -5.96 0.62 -2.95
C PRO A 94 -4.56 1.23 -2.77
N ILE A 95 -4.51 2.43 -2.20
CA ILE A 95 -3.27 3.03 -1.72
C ILE A 95 -3.05 2.56 -0.28
N ILE A 96 -1.93 1.89 -0.05
CA ILE A 96 -1.47 1.54 1.30
C ILE A 96 -0.14 2.26 1.52
N PRO A 97 -0.11 3.35 2.29
CA PRO A 97 1.09 4.17 2.46
C PRO A 97 2.06 3.52 3.45
N TRP A 98 3.36 3.59 3.21
CA TRP A 98 4.34 3.16 4.22
C TRP A 98 4.29 4.10 5.45
N PRO A 99 4.37 3.63 6.70
CA PRO A 99 4.64 2.26 7.16
C PRO A 99 3.39 1.41 7.48
N ALA A 100 2.23 1.71 6.88
CA ALA A 100 0.97 1.00 7.14
C ALA A 100 0.90 -0.42 6.55
N TYR A 101 2.02 -0.95 6.06
CA TYR A 101 2.09 -2.29 5.51
C TYR A 101 3.48 -2.91 5.66
N GLU A 102 3.50 -4.24 5.61
CA GLU A 102 4.70 -5.06 5.40
C GLU A 102 4.60 -5.77 4.05
N ASP A 103 5.66 -5.71 3.25
CA ASP A 103 5.74 -6.45 1.98
C ASP A 103 6.14 -7.90 2.25
N GLY A 104 5.60 -8.83 1.46
CA GLY A 104 5.99 -10.23 1.48
C GLY A 104 5.72 -10.93 0.16
N GLU A 105 6.22 -12.16 0.03
CA GLU A 105 6.07 -12.99 -1.16
C GLU A 105 5.70 -14.42 -0.76
N SER A 106 4.83 -15.08 -1.54
CA SER A 106 4.42 -16.46 -1.27
C SER A 106 4.02 -17.18 -2.55
N ALA A 107 4.66 -18.33 -2.81
CA ALA A 107 4.28 -19.24 -3.89
C ALA A 107 3.02 -20.05 -3.54
N ASP A 108 2.85 -20.39 -2.26
CA ASP A 108 1.66 -21.12 -1.78
C ASP A 108 0.39 -20.29 -1.95
N LEU A 109 0.48 -18.98 -1.69
CA LEU A 109 -0.61 -18.04 -1.94
C LEU A 109 -1.01 -18.02 -3.42
N THR A 110 -0.03 -18.09 -4.35
CA THR A 110 -0.31 -18.20 -5.77
C THR A 110 -1.21 -19.42 -6.06
N GLY A 111 -0.83 -20.59 -5.56
CA GLY A 111 -1.55 -21.84 -5.79
C GLY A 111 -2.95 -21.83 -5.17
N ILE A 112 -3.09 -21.30 -3.95
CA ILE A 112 -4.38 -21.18 -3.26
C ILE A 112 -5.33 -20.24 -4.01
N ILE A 113 -4.85 -19.08 -4.48
CA ILE A 113 -5.68 -18.14 -5.24
C ILE A 113 -6.09 -18.75 -6.58
N GLN A 114 -5.17 -19.37 -7.31
CA GLN A 114 -5.48 -20.02 -8.60
C GLN A 114 -6.51 -21.15 -8.43
N ALA A 115 -6.35 -22.00 -7.41
CA ALA A 115 -7.31 -23.06 -7.11
C ALA A 115 -8.69 -22.50 -6.75
N THR A 116 -8.74 -21.41 -5.98
CA THR A 116 -10.00 -20.75 -5.60
C THR A 116 -10.70 -20.14 -6.81
N MET A 117 -9.96 -19.49 -7.70
CA MET A 117 -10.50 -18.94 -8.94
C MET A 117 -11.04 -20.04 -9.86
N ALA A 118 -10.30 -21.14 -10.04
CA ALA A 118 -10.74 -22.27 -10.84
C ALA A 118 -12.05 -22.89 -10.31
N ASN A 119 -12.21 -22.98 -9.00
CA ASN A 119 -13.43 -23.50 -8.37
C ASN A 119 -14.63 -22.54 -8.46
N ALA A 120 -14.40 -21.24 -8.64
CA ALA A 120 -15.47 -20.23 -8.74
C ALA A 120 -16.07 -20.14 -10.15
N GLU A 121 -15.41 -20.72 -11.16
CA GLU A 121 -15.88 -20.79 -12.55
C GLU A 121 -16.71 -22.07 -12.84
N HIS A 122 -17.06 -22.84 -11.81
CA HIS A 122 -17.95 -24.01 -11.85
C HIS A 122 -19.21 -23.78 -11.04
#